data_AF-A0A954NMQ3-F1
#
_entry.id   AF-A0A954NMQ3-F1
#
_cell.length_a   1.000
_cell.length_b   1.000
_cell.length_c   1.000
_cell.angle_alpha   90.00
_cell.angle_beta   90.00
_cell.angle_gamma   90.00
#
_symmetry.space_group_name_H-M   'P 1'
#
loop_
_entity.id
_entity.type
_entity.pdbx_description
1 polymer ?
#
loop_
_entity_poly.entity_id
_entity_poly.type
_entity_poly.pdbx_seq_one_letter_code
_entity_poly.pdbx_strand_id
1 'polypeptide(L)'
;MKQRLTTSLSLSAFSLAAIVVVLLATRGQGQQTETPVTETPVTTTVPQAAPGTSDEPDGAGDGDDPIMPVTSQEELQQAAGTALVHSLLPENLSPEAIAALSDSAKQTLQRRRERFDRLSAAEQDSLRALHQQLVGHEDAERLERVLVNYSRWLETLTSIERAELADMTIEARITRIKEIKREQEEKTLQELADRAVTGDDIDVIQRWGNEMSLKYDADLEAIANESTYRGPGWNRRAPQPTNDDSGRRRVRFILFFFRPADIARVVNDEDLLALSEGLSPNAASVLARAEGREQRIEQISRWLAAAFASRMRASLAPEVLEEFFREQLTDAEREDLDRLSPQDRLEALRDLYLRRAFPRNRGRGPFGY
;
A
#
# COMPACT_ATOMS: atom_id res chain seq x y z
N MET A 1 -39.97 -25.01 9.97
CA MET A 1 -38.91 -24.12 9.43
C MET A 1 -38.34 -23.23 10.54
N LYS A 2 -37.70 -23.81 11.56
CA LYS A 2 -36.95 -23.10 12.61
C LYS A 2 -35.72 -23.97 12.95
N GLN A 3 -34.58 -23.31 13.20
CA GLN A 3 -33.26 -23.86 13.58
C GLN A 3 -32.34 -24.34 12.44
N ARG A 4 -31.73 -23.40 11.70
CA ARG A 4 -30.41 -23.54 11.07
C ARG A 4 -29.77 -22.14 10.87
N LEU A 5 -29.27 -21.50 11.93
CA LEU A 5 -28.54 -20.22 11.82
C LEU A 5 -27.34 -20.07 12.78
N THR A 6 -26.98 -21.09 13.56
CA THR A 6 -25.91 -20.95 14.59
C THR A 6 -24.56 -21.57 14.20
N THR A 7 -24.41 -22.13 13.00
CA THR A 7 -23.15 -22.79 12.58
C THR A 7 -22.17 -21.89 11.82
N SER A 8 -22.55 -20.68 11.40
CA SER A 8 -21.69 -19.83 10.55
C SER A 8 -20.49 -19.19 11.27
N LEU A 9 -20.48 -19.11 12.61
CA LEU A 9 -19.42 -18.42 13.36
C LEU A 9 -18.18 -19.30 13.66
N SER A 10 -18.32 -20.63 13.69
CA SER A 10 -17.22 -21.58 13.97
C SER A 10 -16.29 -21.78 12.77
N LEU A 11 -16.81 -21.68 11.54
CA LEU A 11 -16.03 -21.88 10.32
C LEU A 11 -14.91 -20.83 10.09
N SER A 12 -15.03 -19.63 10.65
CA SER A 12 -14.02 -18.58 10.47
C SER A 12 -12.69 -18.87 11.18
N ALA A 13 -12.72 -19.59 12.30
CA ALA A 13 -11.52 -19.94 13.08
C ALA A 13 -10.73 -21.08 12.44
N PHE A 14 -11.41 -22.09 11.91
CA PHE A 14 -10.77 -23.20 11.18
C PHE A 14 -10.16 -22.76 9.85
N SER A 15 -10.78 -21.77 9.19
CA SER A 15 -10.29 -21.18 7.95
C SER A 15 -8.92 -20.51 8.12
N LEU A 16 -8.70 -19.84 9.26
CA LEU A 16 -7.44 -19.15 9.60
C LEU A 16 -6.29 -20.11 9.91
N ALA A 17 -6.54 -21.19 10.66
CA ALA A 17 -5.52 -22.19 11.00
C ALA A 17 -4.93 -22.88 9.75
N ALA A 18 -5.81 -23.18 8.79
CA ALA A 18 -5.45 -23.91 7.58
C ALA A 18 -4.48 -23.11 6.66
N ILE A 19 -4.72 -21.80 6.49
CA ILE A 19 -3.88 -20.93 5.63
C ILE A 19 -2.47 -20.79 6.20
N VAL A 20 -2.34 -20.63 7.52
CA VAL A 20 -1.03 -20.53 8.18
C VAL A 20 -0.26 -21.85 8.05
N VAL A 21 -0.92 -23.00 8.25
CA VAL A 21 -0.28 -24.33 8.14
C VAL A 21 0.27 -24.61 6.73
N VAL A 22 -0.41 -24.19 5.66
CA VAL A 22 0.11 -24.39 4.28
C VAL A 22 1.21 -23.40 3.90
N LEU A 23 1.17 -22.16 4.42
CA LEU A 23 2.30 -21.23 4.28
C LEU A 23 3.56 -21.74 5.00
N LEU A 24 3.38 -22.47 6.10
CA LEU A 24 4.46 -23.14 6.84
C LEU A 24 4.99 -24.39 6.11
N ALA A 25 4.10 -25.20 5.52
CA ALA A 25 4.50 -26.46 4.86
C ALA A 25 5.24 -26.25 3.52
N THR A 26 4.95 -25.16 2.79
CA THR A 26 5.51 -24.90 1.46
C THR A 26 6.94 -24.35 1.48
N ARG A 27 7.44 -23.90 2.64
CA ARG A 27 8.79 -23.32 2.77
C ARG A 27 9.86 -24.32 3.24
N GLY A 28 9.45 -25.47 3.78
CA GLY A 28 10.34 -26.49 4.34
C GLY A 28 10.97 -27.48 3.35
N GLN A 29 10.64 -27.42 2.04
CA GLN A 29 11.17 -28.37 1.03
C GLN A 29 12.26 -27.80 0.12
N GLY A 30 12.81 -26.63 0.44
CA GLY A 30 13.68 -25.87 -0.47
C GLY A 30 15.18 -25.81 -0.14
N GLN A 31 15.77 -26.76 0.59
CA GLN A 31 17.23 -26.79 0.76
C GLN A 31 17.74 -28.24 0.93
N GLN A 32 18.32 -28.80 -0.13
CA GLN A 32 19.53 -29.64 -0.10
C GLN A 32 19.82 -30.20 -1.51
N THR A 33 20.73 -29.53 -2.23
CA THR A 33 21.73 -30.14 -3.13
C THR A 33 22.76 -29.07 -3.50
N GLU A 34 23.72 -28.82 -2.61
CA GLU A 34 24.97 -28.13 -2.98
C GLU A 34 26.02 -29.17 -3.37
N THR A 35 26.54 -29.06 -4.59
CA THR A 35 27.82 -29.65 -5.01
C THR A 35 28.83 -28.51 -5.20
N PRO A 36 30.09 -28.67 -4.74
CA PRO A 36 31.08 -27.59 -4.78
C PRO A 36 31.87 -27.62 -6.08
N VAL A 37 32.13 -26.45 -6.69
CA VAL A 37 33.12 -26.30 -7.76
C VAL A 37 34.02 -25.08 -7.49
N THR A 38 35.26 -25.44 -7.16
CA THR A 38 36.58 -24.84 -7.39
C THR A 38 36.69 -23.42 -7.95
N GLU A 39 37.25 -22.52 -7.13
CA GLU A 39 37.78 -21.21 -7.53
C GLU A 39 39.19 -21.32 -8.16
N THR A 40 39.47 -20.47 -9.15
CA THR A 40 40.84 -20.14 -9.61
C THR A 40 41.01 -18.62 -9.64
N PRO A 41 42.18 -18.08 -9.24
CA PRO A 41 42.38 -16.63 -9.11
C PRO A 41 42.90 -16.01 -10.41
N VAL A 42 42.41 -14.81 -10.74
CA VAL A 42 42.99 -13.94 -11.78
C VAL A 42 43.56 -12.69 -11.14
N THR A 43 44.86 -12.53 -11.33
CA THR A 43 45.68 -11.35 -11.04
C THR A 43 45.40 -10.25 -12.07
N THR A 44 45.05 -9.03 -11.64
CA THR A 44 45.14 -7.85 -12.50
C THR A 44 45.71 -6.64 -11.76
N THR A 45 46.70 -6.08 -12.43
CA THR A 45 47.64 -5.02 -12.10
C THR A 45 47.02 -3.62 -11.94
N VAL A 46 47.49 -2.89 -10.93
CA VAL A 46 47.26 -1.46 -10.69
C VAL A 46 48.32 -0.63 -11.44
N PRO A 47 47.96 0.53 -12.00
CA PRO A 47 48.89 1.64 -12.12
C PRO A 47 48.43 2.87 -11.34
N GLN A 48 49.44 3.44 -10.68
CA GLN A 48 49.47 4.61 -9.81
C GLN A 48 49.77 5.88 -10.65
N ALA A 49 49.08 6.99 -10.39
CA ALA A 49 49.57 8.35 -10.67
C ALA A 49 48.83 9.37 -9.79
N ALA A 50 49.59 10.32 -9.27
CA ALA A 50 49.22 11.28 -8.20
C ALA A 50 48.93 12.69 -8.77
N PRO A 51 49.11 13.80 -8.02
CA PRO A 51 48.10 14.50 -7.23
C PRO A 51 47.81 15.93 -7.75
N GLY A 52 46.71 16.55 -7.31
CA GLY A 52 46.41 17.93 -7.70
C GLY A 52 45.35 18.62 -6.84
N THR A 53 45.86 19.47 -5.93
CA THR A 53 45.39 20.82 -5.55
C THR A 53 43.97 21.05 -5.01
N SER A 54 43.99 21.53 -3.78
CA SER A 54 43.03 22.33 -3.03
C SER A 54 42.50 23.55 -3.78
N ASP A 55 41.24 23.92 -3.49
CA ASP A 55 40.84 25.32 -3.26
C ASP A 55 39.49 25.35 -2.52
N GLU A 56 39.48 25.95 -1.33
CA GLU A 56 38.29 26.49 -0.64
C GLU A 56 37.78 27.74 -1.38
N PRO A 57 36.52 28.15 -1.18
CA PRO A 57 36.35 29.21 -0.18
C PRO A 57 35.07 29.12 0.68
N ASP A 58 35.22 29.75 1.83
CA ASP A 58 34.22 30.24 2.78
C ASP A 58 32.99 30.90 2.15
N GLY A 59 31.85 30.76 2.83
CA GLY A 59 30.63 31.50 2.54
C GLY A 59 29.56 31.30 3.62
N ALA A 60 29.72 32.02 4.72
CA ALA A 60 28.76 32.15 5.81
C ALA A 60 27.40 32.71 5.35
N GLY A 61 26.32 32.23 5.96
CA GLY A 61 24.97 32.74 5.76
C GLY A 61 24.01 32.18 6.81
N ASP A 62 23.93 32.90 7.93
CA ASP A 62 22.92 32.74 8.99
C ASP A 62 21.49 32.74 8.42
N GLY A 63 20.68 31.80 8.91
CA GLY A 63 19.25 31.76 8.66
C GLY A 63 18.58 31.00 9.80
N ASP A 64 17.96 31.77 10.70
CA ASP A 64 17.10 31.32 11.80
C ASP A 64 16.03 30.33 11.32
N ASP A 65 16.09 29.09 11.79
CA ASP A 65 14.98 28.13 11.72
C ASP A 65 14.42 27.88 13.14
N PRO A 66 13.09 27.84 13.30
CA PRO A 66 12.44 27.70 14.59
C PRO A 66 12.60 26.30 15.17
N ILE A 67 13.06 26.26 16.42
CA ILE A 67 13.16 25.09 17.28
C ILE A 67 11.74 24.48 17.46
N MET A 68 11.54 23.28 16.93
CA MET A 68 10.37 22.44 17.25
C MET A 68 10.51 21.84 18.66
N PRO A 69 9.40 21.62 19.38
CA PRO A 69 9.45 21.21 20.77
C PRO A 69 9.96 19.77 20.92
N VAL A 70 10.85 19.61 21.90
CA VAL A 70 11.29 18.33 22.45
C VAL A 70 10.05 17.60 22.97
N THR A 71 9.66 16.52 22.29
CA THR A 71 8.61 15.59 22.72
C THR A 71 9.02 15.04 24.09
N SER A 72 8.19 15.30 25.10
CA SER A 72 8.50 14.96 26.48
C SER A 72 8.38 13.44 26.68
N GLN A 73 9.21 12.88 27.57
CA GLN A 73 9.28 11.44 27.85
C GLN A 73 7.94 10.83 28.34
N GLU A 74 6.95 11.66 28.71
CA GLU A 74 5.56 11.29 28.99
C GLU A 74 4.73 10.95 27.74
N GLU A 75 4.98 11.58 26.58
CA GLU A 75 4.27 11.26 25.32
C GLU A 75 4.73 9.91 24.73
N LEU A 76 5.98 9.51 25.00
CA LEU A 76 6.47 8.16 24.69
C LEU A 76 5.82 7.08 25.58
N GLN A 77 5.33 7.44 26.77
CA GLN A 77 4.60 6.51 27.65
C GLN A 77 3.11 6.41 27.31
N GLN A 78 2.50 7.48 26.75
CA GLN A 78 1.12 7.42 26.25
C GLN A 78 0.99 6.74 24.88
N ALA A 79 1.98 6.88 24.00
CA ALA A 79 2.04 6.13 22.73
C ALA A 79 2.21 4.61 22.94
N ALA A 80 2.91 4.20 24.01
CA ALA A 80 3.04 2.78 24.39
C ALA A 80 1.70 2.14 24.82
N GLY A 81 0.74 2.93 25.30
CA GLY A 81 -0.58 2.44 25.74
C GLY A 81 -1.53 2.07 24.60
N THR A 82 -1.33 2.61 23.39
CA THR A 82 -2.20 2.31 22.23
C THR A 82 -1.58 1.24 21.31
N ALA A 83 -0.25 1.17 21.23
CA ALA A 83 0.45 0.12 20.47
C ALA A 83 0.32 -1.28 21.10
N LEU A 84 0.05 -1.36 22.41
CA LEU A 84 -0.08 -2.63 23.14
C LEU A 84 -1.40 -3.39 22.89
N VAL A 85 -2.39 -2.78 22.23
CA VAL A 85 -3.74 -3.38 22.09
C VAL A 85 -3.86 -4.27 20.85
N HIS A 86 -2.88 -4.24 19.94
CA HIS A 86 -2.97 -4.90 18.64
C HIS A 86 -1.86 -5.90 18.30
N SER A 87 -0.89 -6.08 19.20
CA SER A 87 -0.23 -7.39 19.27
C SER A 87 -1.23 -8.37 19.88
N LEU A 88 -1.41 -9.53 19.27
CA LEU A 88 -1.99 -10.71 19.90
C LEU A 88 -1.33 -10.82 21.27
N LEU A 89 -2.10 -10.42 22.28
CA LEU A 89 -1.72 -10.17 23.67
C LEU A 89 -0.42 -10.87 24.06
N PRO A 90 0.60 -10.15 24.57
CA PRO A 90 1.84 -10.80 25.01
C PRO A 90 1.47 -11.95 25.95
N GLU A 91 2.17 -13.08 25.76
CA GLU A 91 1.82 -14.43 26.27
C GLU A 91 1.53 -14.50 27.77
N ASN A 92 1.87 -13.45 28.52
CA ASN A 92 1.45 -13.24 29.88
C ASN A 92 1.23 -11.74 30.09
N LEU A 93 0.05 -11.21 29.76
CA LEU A 93 -0.35 -9.93 30.35
C LEU A 93 -0.34 -10.13 31.87
N SER A 94 0.66 -9.54 32.53
CA SER A 94 0.72 -9.56 33.98
C SER A 94 -0.60 -8.98 34.53
N PRO A 95 -1.05 -9.41 35.72
CA PRO A 95 -2.21 -8.79 36.37
C PRO A 95 -2.10 -7.26 36.44
N GLU A 96 -0.87 -6.74 36.58
CA GLU A 96 -0.54 -5.32 36.53
C GLU A 96 -0.78 -4.70 35.15
N ALA A 97 -0.38 -5.37 34.06
CA ALA A 97 -0.65 -4.92 32.71
C ALA A 97 -2.16 -4.89 32.40
N ILE A 98 -2.92 -5.89 32.88
CA ILE A 98 -4.38 -5.91 32.76
C ILE A 98 -4.99 -4.76 33.58
N ALA A 99 -4.48 -4.50 34.79
CA ALA A 99 -4.95 -3.42 35.63
C ALA A 99 -4.73 -2.04 34.97
N ALA A 100 -3.63 -1.87 34.25
CA ALA A 100 -3.27 -0.66 33.51
C ALA A 100 -4.08 -0.42 32.22
N LEU A 101 -4.83 -1.41 31.72
CA LEU A 101 -5.71 -1.23 30.55
C LEU A 101 -6.86 -0.25 30.84
N SER A 102 -7.25 0.51 29.82
CA SER A 102 -8.46 1.32 29.87
C SER A 102 -9.72 0.46 30.04
N ASP A 103 -10.81 1.04 30.53
CA ASP A 103 -12.08 0.32 30.73
C ASP A 103 -12.64 -0.25 29.42
N SER A 104 -12.49 0.48 28.31
CA SER A 104 -12.89 0.01 26.98
C SER A 104 -12.06 -1.18 26.50
N ALA A 105 -10.75 -1.17 26.77
CA ALA A 105 -9.85 -2.28 26.46
C ALA A 105 -10.18 -3.52 27.32
N LYS A 106 -10.40 -3.34 28.63
CA LYS A 106 -10.84 -4.41 29.54
C LYS A 106 -12.15 -5.06 29.08
N GLN A 107 -13.13 -4.24 28.69
CA GLN A 107 -14.42 -4.73 28.20
C GLN A 107 -14.27 -5.49 26.87
N THR A 108 -13.37 -5.04 25.99
CA THR A 108 -13.06 -5.74 24.73
C THR A 108 -12.40 -7.08 25.00
N LEU A 109 -11.43 -7.13 25.91
CA LEU A 109 -10.73 -8.35 26.33
C LEU A 109 -11.72 -9.34 26.96
N GLN A 110 -12.61 -8.88 27.85
CA GLN A 110 -13.66 -9.69 28.44
C GLN A 110 -14.58 -10.28 27.35
N ARG A 111 -15.07 -9.46 26.40
CA ARG A 111 -15.91 -9.95 25.30
C ARG A 111 -15.21 -11.00 24.43
N ARG A 112 -13.91 -10.84 24.18
CA ARG A 112 -13.09 -11.82 23.44
C ARG A 112 -12.94 -13.13 24.24
N ARG A 113 -12.67 -13.03 25.54
CA ARG A 113 -12.60 -14.19 26.44
C ARG A 113 -13.92 -14.96 26.49
N GLU A 114 -15.03 -14.26 26.70
CA GLU A 114 -16.36 -14.89 26.71
C GLU A 114 -16.68 -15.61 25.39
N ARG A 115 -16.26 -15.04 24.24
CA ARG A 115 -16.39 -15.71 22.94
C ARG A 115 -15.55 -16.97 22.84
N PHE A 116 -14.31 -16.93 23.33
CA PHE A 116 -13.41 -18.08 23.37
C PHE A 116 -13.95 -19.19 24.29
N ASP A 117 -14.42 -18.82 25.48
CA ASP A 117 -14.97 -19.75 26.48
C ASP A 117 -16.27 -20.43 25.99
N ARG A 118 -16.99 -19.82 25.03
CA ARG A 118 -18.17 -20.41 24.37
C ARG A 118 -17.83 -21.43 23.28
N LEU A 119 -16.58 -21.51 22.83
CA LEU A 119 -16.14 -22.52 21.86
C LEU A 119 -16.08 -23.90 22.54
N SER A 120 -16.23 -24.96 21.75
CA SER A 120 -16.02 -26.32 22.25
C SER A 120 -14.57 -26.51 22.70
N ALA A 121 -14.32 -27.46 23.62
CA ALA A 121 -12.96 -27.73 24.10
C ALA A 121 -11.98 -28.04 22.95
N ALA A 122 -12.42 -28.80 21.95
CA ALA A 122 -11.60 -29.11 20.78
C ALA A 122 -11.23 -27.87 19.95
N GLU A 123 -12.15 -26.91 19.80
CA GLU A 123 -11.88 -25.65 19.12
C GLU A 123 -10.93 -24.76 19.93
N GLN A 124 -11.12 -24.69 21.25
CA GLN A 124 -10.22 -23.95 22.14
C GLN A 124 -8.79 -24.50 22.07
N ASP A 125 -8.64 -25.83 22.12
CA ASP A 125 -7.33 -26.49 22.04
C ASP A 125 -6.68 -26.30 20.68
N SER A 126 -7.46 -26.38 19.60
CA SER A 126 -6.99 -26.08 18.23
C SER A 126 -6.46 -24.64 18.12
N LEU A 127 -7.18 -23.66 18.68
CA LEU A 127 -6.74 -22.26 18.69
C LEU A 127 -5.48 -22.04 19.53
N ARG A 128 -5.36 -22.71 20.69
CA ARG A 128 -4.14 -22.66 21.52
C ARG A 128 -2.95 -23.25 20.77
N ALA A 129 -3.13 -24.40 20.11
CA ALA A 129 -2.08 -25.04 19.34
C ALA A 129 -1.65 -24.17 18.14
N LEU A 130 -2.59 -23.55 17.43
CA LEU A 130 -2.29 -22.59 16.36
C LEU A 130 -1.48 -21.41 16.88
N HIS A 131 -1.89 -20.84 18.02
CA HIS A 131 -1.17 -19.71 18.62
C HIS A 131 0.26 -20.09 19.00
N GLN A 132 0.45 -21.24 19.65
CA GLN A 132 1.79 -21.76 19.99
C GLN A 132 2.66 -21.97 18.74
N GLN A 133 2.09 -22.51 17.66
CA GLN A 133 2.80 -22.67 16.38
C GLN A 133 3.19 -21.32 15.77
N LEU A 134 2.31 -20.33 15.85
CA LEU A 134 2.57 -19.00 15.29
C LEU A 134 3.65 -18.26 16.07
N VAL A 135 3.60 -18.28 17.40
CA VAL A 135 4.59 -17.63 18.28
C VAL A 135 5.94 -18.34 18.22
N GLY A 136 5.96 -19.67 18.10
CA GLY A 136 7.19 -20.45 18.00
C GLY A 136 7.88 -20.39 16.63
N HIS A 137 7.30 -19.73 15.63
CA HIS A 137 7.85 -19.67 14.27
C HIS A 137 8.89 -18.55 14.11
N GLU A 138 9.91 -18.75 13.28
CA GLU A 138 10.95 -17.73 12.99
C GLU A 138 10.37 -16.40 12.46
N ASP A 139 9.31 -16.49 11.67
CA ASP A 139 8.58 -15.36 11.07
C ASP A 139 7.33 -14.94 11.91
N ALA A 140 7.28 -15.21 13.21
CA ALA A 140 6.11 -15.00 14.07
C ALA A 140 5.43 -13.63 13.88
N GLU A 141 6.20 -12.54 13.98
CA GLU A 141 5.66 -11.18 13.83
C GLU A 141 5.03 -10.95 12.45
N ARG A 142 5.62 -11.50 11.39
CA ARG A 142 5.11 -11.35 10.03
C ARG A 142 3.80 -12.13 9.87
N LEU A 143 3.74 -13.35 10.40
CA LEU A 143 2.54 -14.19 10.35
C LEU A 143 1.40 -13.55 11.14
N GLU A 144 1.69 -12.98 12.30
CA GLU A 144 0.74 -12.21 13.09
C GLU A 144 0.15 -11.04 12.29
N ARG A 145 1.01 -10.22 11.67
CA ARG A 145 0.55 -9.11 10.80
C ARG A 145 -0.33 -9.60 9.66
N VAL A 146 0.03 -10.72 9.01
CA VAL A 146 -0.78 -11.33 7.94
C VAL A 146 -2.14 -11.77 8.47
N LEU A 147 -2.18 -12.41 9.64
CA LEU A 147 -3.41 -12.91 10.25
C LEU A 147 -4.37 -11.76 10.61
N VAL A 148 -3.85 -10.70 11.23
CA VAL A 148 -4.62 -9.49 11.56
C VAL A 148 -5.14 -8.81 10.29
N ASN A 149 -4.29 -8.64 9.27
CA ASN A 149 -4.70 -8.02 8.01
C ASN A 149 -5.76 -8.86 7.29
N TYR A 150 -5.63 -10.18 7.32
CA TYR A 150 -6.61 -11.08 6.73
C TYR A 150 -7.95 -11.04 7.48
N SER A 151 -7.96 -11.06 8.81
CA SER A 151 -9.20 -10.98 9.58
C SER A 151 -9.95 -9.67 9.33
N ARG A 152 -9.21 -8.54 9.27
CA ARG A 152 -9.82 -7.24 8.95
C ARG A 152 -10.33 -7.17 7.51
N TRP A 153 -9.59 -7.72 6.55
CA TRP A 153 -10.08 -7.80 5.19
C TRP A 153 -11.35 -8.65 5.08
N LEU A 154 -11.44 -9.78 5.79
CA LEU A 154 -12.67 -10.59 5.84
C LEU A 154 -13.87 -9.78 6.36
N GLU A 155 -13.67 -8.84 7.29
CA GLU A 155 -14.76 -7.98 7.78
C GLU A 155 -15.31 -7.02 6.72
N THR A 156 -14.56 -6.76 5.65
CA THR A 156 -15.03 -5.97 4.50
C THR A 156 -15.90 -6.76 3.52
N LEU A 157 -15.94 -8.09 3.67
CA LEU A 157 -16.69 -8.97 2.78
C LEU A 157 -18.12 -9.18 3.25
N THR A 158 -19.01 -9.46 2.30
CA THR A 158 -20.38 -9.88 2.59
C THR A 158 -20.38 -11.23 3.33
N SER A 159 -21.47 -11.51 4.05
CA SER A 159 -21.63 -12.80 4.72
C SER A 159 -21.63 -13.99 3.76
N ILE A 160 -22.04 -13.79 2.50
CA ILE A 160 -22.04 -14.83 1.47
C ILE A 160 -20.61 -15.14 1.03
N GLU A 161 -19.81 -14.12 0.69
CA GLU A 161 -18.41 -14.29 0.29
C GLU A 161 -17.57 -14.91 1.41
N ARG A 162 -17.80 -14.52 2.67
CA ARG A 162 -17.12 -15.15 3.82
C ARG A 162 -17.45 -16.64 3.95
N ALA A 163 -18.70 -17.02 3.73
CA ALA A 163 -19.11 -18.42 3.79
C ALA A 163 -18.49 -19.22 2.63
N GLU A 164 -18.53 -18.67 1.42
CA GLU A 164 -17.88 -19.26 0.24
C GLU A 164 -16.39 -19.51 0.49
N LEU A 165 -15.65 -18.52 0.99
CA LEU A 165 -14.24 -18.68 1.32
C LEU A 165 -14.01 -19.74 2.39
N ALA A 166 -14.87 -19.83 3.40
CA ALA A 166 -14.71 -20.79 4.49
C ALA A 166 -14.81 -22.24 4.02
N ASP A 167 -15.66 -22.53 3.03
CA ASP A 167 -15.89 -23.88 2.50
C ASP A 167 -14.82 -24.32 1.48
N MET A 168 -13.99 -23.39 0.99
CA MET A 168 -12.93 -23.68 0.01
C MET A 168 -11.69 -24.33 0.62
N THR A 169 -10.98 -25.12 -0.20
CA THR A 169 -9.59 -25.52 0.08
C THR A 169 -8.68 -24.31 0.11
N ILE A 170 -7.49 -24.43 0.72
CA ILE A 170 -6.59 -23.29 0.89
C ILE A 170 -6.17 -22.69 -0.46
N GLU A 171 -5.83 -23.53 -1.44
CA GLU A 171 -5.42 -23.07 -2.77
C GLU A 171 -6.57 -22.35 -3.50
N ALA A 172 -7.77 -22.95 -3.51
CA ALA A 172 -8.95 -22.34 -4.10
C ALA A 172 -9.31 -21.02 -3.40
N ARG A 173 -9.19 -20.97 -2.08
CA ARG A 173 -9.42 -19.78 -1.27
C ARG A 173 -8.43 -18.68 -1.60
N ILE A 174 -7.14 -18.97 -1.75
CA ILE A 174 -6.13 -17.97 -2.14
C ILE A 174 -6.45 -17.41 -3.52
N THR A 175 -6.82 -18.26 -4.49
CA THR A 175 -7.25 -17.82 -5.81
C THR A 175 -8.48 -16.92 -5.73
N ARG A 176 -9.50 -17.32 -4.97
CA ARG A 176 -10.72 -16.52 -4.80
C ARG A 176 -10.47 -15.19 -4.09
N ILE A 177 -9.60 -15.14 -3.09
CA ILE A 177 -9.17 -13.90 -2.43
C ILE A 177 -8.54 -12.93 -3.44
N LYS A 178 -7.68 -13.44 -4.33
CA LYS A 178 -7.05 -12.61 -5.38
C LYS A 178 -8.09 -12.05 -6.34
N GLU A 179 -9.09 -12.85 -6.72
CA GLU A 179 -10.21 -12.40 -7.57
C GLU A 179 -11.02 -11.30 -6.89
N ILE A 180 -11.48 -11.51 -5.65
CA ILE A 180 -12.25 -10.52 -4.90
C ILE A 180 -11.47 -9.21 -4.77
N LYS A 181 -10.17 -9.28 -4.44
CA LYS A 181 -9.33 -8.08 -4.37
C LYS A 181 -9.23 -7.37 -5.71
N ARG A 182 -9.04 -8.11 -6.80
CA ARG A 182 -9.02 -7.53 -8.16
C ARG A 182 -10.36 -6.87 -8.50
N GLU A 183 -11.48 -7.49 -8.16
CA GLU A 183 -12.82 -6.93 -8.37
C GLU A 183 -13.03 -5.63 -7.56
N GLN A 184 -12.56 -5.59 -6.31
CA GLN A 184 -12.60 -4.39 -5.46
C GLN A 184 -11.72 -3.25 -6.02
N GLU A 185 -10.51 -3.56 -6.47
CA GLU A 185 -9.59 -2.60 -7.11
C GLU A 185 -10.16 -2.08 -8.44
N GLU A 186 -10.73 -2.96 -9.27
CA GLU A 186 -11.37 -2.59 -10.54
C GLU A 186 -12.58 -1.68 -10.31
N LYS A 187 -13.46 -2.02 -9.36
CA LYS A 187 -14.61 -1.19 -9.01
C LYS A 187 -14.17 0.20 -8.57
N THR A 188 -13.17 0.27 -7.69
CA THR A 188 -12.64 1.55 -7.21
C THR A 188 -11.98 2.34 -8.34
N LEU A 189 -11.24 1.69 -9.23
CA LEU A 189 -10.65 2.31 -10.42
C LEU A 189 -11.75 2.90 -11.31
N GLN A 190 -12.79 2.14 -11.61
CA GLN A 190 -13.90 2.60 -12.44
C GLN A 190 -14.65 3.77 -11.80
N GLU A 191 -14.86 3.76 -10.49
CA GLU A 191 -15.48 4.88 -9.79
C GLU A 191 -14.61 6.15 -9.87
N LEU A 192 -13.30 6.01 -9.68
CA LEU A 192 -12.37 7.15 -9.75
C LEU A 192 -12.17 7.63 -11.19
N ALA A 193 -12.17 6.75 -12.19
CA ALA A 193 -11.89 7.11 -13.57
C ALA A 193 -13.16 7.35 -14.40
N ASP A 194 -14.29 7.66 -13.76
CA ASP A 194 -15.59 7.89 -14.41
C ASP A 194 -16.00 6.78 -15.39
N ARG A 195 -15.62 5.53 -15.06
CA ARG A 195 -15.82 4.31 -15.86
C ARG A 195 -15.21 4.37 -17.26
N ALA A 196 -14.29 5.30 -17.50
CA ALA A 196 -13.66 5.48 -18.81
C ALA A 196 -12.66 4.37 -19.15
N VAL A 197 -12.02 3.77 -18.14
CA VAL A 197 -10.95 2.78 -18.29
C VAL A 197 -11.18 1.54 -17.44
N THR A 198 -10.60 0.43 -17.87
CA THR A 198 -10.50 -0.84 -17.12
C THR A 198 -9.09 -1.07 -16.58
N GLY A 199 -8.89 -2.11 -15.77
CA GLY A 199 -7.55 -2.57 -15.39
C GLY A 199 -6.64 -2.90 -16.59
N ASP A 200 -7.19 -3.50 -17.64
CA ASP A 200 -6.43 -3.84 -18.85
C ASP A 200 -5.96 -2.58 -19.60
N ASP A 201 -6.80 -1.53 -19.65
CA ASP A 201 -6.42 -0.23 -20.21
C ASP A 201 -5.27 0.39 -19.41
N ILE A 202 -5.28 0.29 -18.08
CA ILE A 202 -4.19 0.77 -17.23
C ILE A 202 -2.89 0.03 -17.52
N ASP A 203 -2.93 -1.30 -17.74
CA ASP A 203 -1.73 -2.07 -18.10
C ASP A 203 -1.16 -1.64 -19.46
N VAL A 204 -2.03 -1.34 -20.43
CA VAL A 204 -1.63 -0.77 -21.73
C VAL A 204 -0.98 0.60 -21.55
N ILE A 205 -1.61 1.49 -20.78
CA ILE A 205 -1.08 2.84 -20.50
C ILE A 205 0.27 2.77 -19.77
N GLN A 206 0.42 1.85 -18.81
CA GLN A 206 1.69 1.69 -18.09
C GLN A 206 2.80 1.17 -19.01
N ARG A 207 2.48 0.21 -19.89
CA ARG A 207 3.45 -0.31 -20.87
C ARG A 207 3.88 0.79 -21.83
N TRP A 208 2.92 1.52 -22.39
CA TRP A 208 3.18 2.69 -23.21
C TRP A 208 4.02 3.74 -22.48
N GLY A 209 3.69 4.05 -21.22
CA GLY A 209 4.45 5.00 -20.40
C GLY A 209 5.91 4.58 -20.21
N ASN A 210 6.16 3.28 -20.02
CA ASN A 210 7.52 2.73 -19.96
C ASN A 210 8.23 2.84 -21.32
N GLU A 211 7.57 2.50 -22.42
CA GLU A 211 8.15 2.62 -23.76
C GLU A 211 8.52 4.07 -24.10
N MET A 212 7.61 5.01 -23.83
CA MET A 212 7.84 6.44 -24.05
C MET A 212 9.02 6.96 -23.24
N SER A 213 9.16 6.49 -22.01
CA SER A 213 10.29 6.92 -21.20
C SER A 213 11.64 6.44 -21.69
N LEU A 214 11.71 5.22 -22.23
CA LEU A 214 12.95 4.70 -22.79
C LEU A 214 13.26 5.40 -24.11
N LYS A 215 12.22 5.64 -24.92
CA LYS A 215 12.32 6.35 -26.20
C LYS A 215 12.80 7.80 -26.02
N TYR A 216 12.33 8.48 -24.97
CA TYR A 216 12.52 9.91 -24.75
C TYR A 216 13.32 10.25 -23.48
N ASP A 217 14.14 9.33 -22.97
CA ASP A 217 14.83 9.46 -21.69
C ASP A 217 15.64 10.77 -21.59
N ALA A 218 16.45 11.07 -22.61
CA ALA A 218 17.29 12.27 -22.65
C ALA A 218 16.46 13.58 -22.65
N ASP A 219 15.36 13.62 -23.40
CA ASP A 219 14.48 14.80 -23.47
C ASP A 219 13.70 15.00 -22.16
N LEU A 220 13.20 13.91 -21.57
CA LEU A 220 12.53 13.93 -20.27
C LEU A 220 13.51 14.34 -19.15
N GLU A 221 14.77 13.92 -19.23
CA GLU A 221 15.82 14.33 -18.31
C GLU A 221 16.18 15.81 -18.48
N ALA A 222 16.27 16.31 -19.72
CA ALA A 222 16.46 17.73 -19.98
C ALA A 222 15.32 18.57 -19.37
N ILE A 223 14.07 18.17 -19.58
CA ILE A 223 12.90 18.80 -18.95
C ILE A 223 12.97 18.72 -17.42
N ALA A 224 13.37 17.58 -16.86
CA ALA A 224 13.55 17.41 -15.42
C ALA A 224 14.55 18.42 -14.84
N ASN A 225 15.58 18.76 -15.62
CA ASN A 225 16.64 19.67 -15.24
C ASN A 225 16.29 21.14 -15.48
N GLU A 226 15.52 21.46 -16.53
CA GLU A 226 15.05 22.83 -16.84
C GLU A 226 13.95 23.29 -15.91
N SER A 227 13.09 22.35 -15.51
CA SER A 227 11.93 22.66 -14.70
C SER A 227 12.31 23.01 -13.26
N THR A 228 11.53 23.92 -12.67
CA THR A 228 11.58 24.27 -11.23
C THR A 228 11.20 23.09 -10.31
N TYR A 229 11.09 21.87 -10.83
CA TYR A 229 10.80 20.65 -10.06
C TYR A 229 11.90 20.31 -9.04
N ARG A 230 13.09 20.91 -9.15
CA ARG A 230 14.12 20.91 -8.10
C ARG A 230 13.77 21.81 -6.91
N GLY A 231 12.62 21.58 -6.28
CA GLY A 231 12.45 21.97 -4.88
C GLY A 231 13.47 21.23 -4.00
N PRO A 232 13.80 21.74 -2.80
CA PRO A 232 14.66 21.03 -1.86
C PRO A 232 14.13 19.61 -1.63
N GLY A 233 14.89 18.59 -2.04
CA GLY A 233 14.53 17.17 -1.90
C GLY A 233 14.13 16.41 -3.17
N TRP A 234 14.06 17.04 -4.35
CA TRP A 234 13.81 16.33 -5.62
C TRP A 234 14.77 15.16 -5.85
N ASN A 235 16.09 15.42 -5.73
CA ASN A 235 17.14 14.40 -5.87
C ASN A 235 17.12 13.32 -4.76
N ARG A 236 16.39 13.56 -3.66
CA ARG A 236 16.22 12.60 -2.55
C ARG A 236 14.99 11.71 -2.75
N ARG A 237 13.97 12.17 -3.49
CA ARG A 237 12.70 11.44 -3.71
C ARG A 237 12.63 10.78 -5.08
N ALA A 238 13.24 11.36 -6.11
CA ALA A 238 13.33 10.73 -7.42
C ALA A 238 14.22 9.48 -7.30
N PRO A 239 13.74 8.30 -7.75
CA PRO A 239 14.57 7.11 -7.81
C PRO A 239 15.81 7.39 -8.65
N GLN A 240 17.00 7.18 -8.07
CA GLN A 240 18.27 7.27 -8.80
C GLN A 240 18.29 6.15 -9.84
N PRO A 241 18.70 6.42 -11.10
CA PRO A 241 18.82 5.40 -12.14
C PRO A 241 20.04 4.53 -11.86
N THR A 242 19.90 3.51 -11.03
CA THR A 242 21.01 2.61 -10.64
C THR A 242 20.94 1.24 -11.32
N ASN A 243 19.92 0.96 -12.15
CA ASN A 243 19.70 -0.25 -12.96
C ASN A 243 18.35 -0.20 -13.74
N ASP A 244 18.10 -1.14 -14.66
CA ASP A 244 16.90 -1.18 -15.54
C ASP A 244 15.55 -1.06 -14.78
N ASP A 245 15.46 -1.66 -13.58
CA ASP A 245 14.24 -1.64 -12.76
C ASP A 245 13.99 -0.28 -12.08
N SER A 246 15.05 0.48 -11.80
CA SER A 246 14.95 1.85 -11.27
C SER A 246 14.49 2.87 -12.32
N GLY A 247 14.79 2.63 -13.60
CA GLY A 247 14.24 3.41 -14.72
C GLY A 247 12.72 3.37 -14.75
N ARG A 248 12.13 2.17 -14.66
CA ARG A 248 10.66 1.99 -14.61
C ARG A 248 9.99 2.74 -13.45
N ARG A 249 10.64 2.78 -12.27
CA ARG A 249 10.14 3.53 -11.10
C ARG A 249 10.30 5.04 -11.30
N ARG A 250 11.42 5.49 -11.85
CA ARG A 250 11.67 6.90 -12.19
C ARG A 250 10.65 7.41 -13.20
N VAL A 251 10.16 6.54 -14.07
CA VAL A 251 9.24 6.90 -15.17
C VAL A 251 7.80 7.01 -14.71
N ARG A 252 7.33 6.03 -13.93
CA ARG A 252 6.06 6.21 -13.20
C ARG A 252 6.11 7.50 -12.40
N PHE A 253 7.24 7.81 -11.77
CA PHE A 253 7.44 9.07 -11.07
C PHE A 253 7.36 10.27 -12.05
N ILE A 254 8.04 10.26 -13.20
CA ILE A 254 7.98 11.33 -14.21
C ILE A 254 6.55 11.58 -14.71
N LEU A 255 5.82 10.55 -15.15
CA LEU A 255 4.45 10.69 -15.66
C LEU A 255 3.44 11.17 -14.59
N PHE A 256 3.74 10.93 -13.31
CA PHE A 256 2.90 11.35 -12.19
C PHE A 256 3.21 12.77 -11.71
N PHE A 257 4.47 13.21 -11.85
CA PHE A 257 4.93 14.47 -11.26
C PHE A 257 5.19 15.58 -12.29
N PHE A 258 5.36 15.27 -13.58
CA PHE A 258 5.58 16.27 -14.63
C PHE A 258 4.26 16.92 -15.06
N ARG A 259 4.35 18.15 -15.59
CA ARG A 259 3.17 18.81 -16.16
C ARG A 259 2.81 18.11 -17.47
N PRO A 260 1.51 17.94 -17.77
CA PRO A 260 1.07 17.44 -19.07
C PRO A 260 1.68 18.19 -20.25
N ALA A 261 1.79 19.52 -20.14
CA ALA A 261 2.44 20.38 -21.14
C ALA A 261 3.89 19.97 -21.42
N ASP A 262 4.66 19.62 -20.39
CA ASP A 262 6.08 19.27 -20.54
C ASP A 262 6.22 17.93 -21.27
N ILE A 263 5.41 16.94 -20.90
CA ILE A 263 5.39 15.63 -21.59
C ILE A 263 4.91 15.78 -23.04
N ALA A 264 3.91 16.63 -23.29
CA ALA A 264 3.38 16.89 -24.63
C ALA A 264 4.38 17.55 -25.59
N ARG A 265 5.45 18.17 -25.07
CA ARG A 265 6.54 18.69 -25.93
C ARG A 265 7.38 17.59 -26.56
N VAL A 266 7.39 16.41 -25.95
CA VAL A 266 8.32 15.32 -26.29
C VAL A 266 7.58 14.17 -26.96
N VAL A 267 6.48 13.73 -26.35
CA VAL A 267 5.60 12.72 -26.94
C VAL A 267 4.96 13.30 -28.20
N ASN A 268 4.88 12.52 -29.28
CA ASN A 268 4.28 12.97 -30.53
C ASN A 268 2.88 12.37 -30.74
N ASP A 269 2.19 12.76 -31.82
CA ASP A 269 0.81 12.29 -32.07
C ASP A 269 0.75 10.83 -32.54
N GLU A 270 1.82 10.30 -33.13
CA GLU A 270 1.94 8.89 -33.52
C GLU A 270 2.00 8.00 -32.28
N ASP A 271 2.73 8.41 -31.25
CA ASP A 271 2.79 7.70 -29.97
C ASP A 271 1.43 7.63 -29.27
N LEU A 272 0.65 8.72 -29.35
CA LEU A 272 -0.70 8.77 -28.80
C LEU A 272 -1.70 7.97 -29.62
N LEU A 273 -1.52 7.90 -30.94
CA LEU A 273 -2.32 7.06 -31.81
C LEU A 273 -2.07 5.58 -31.50
N ALA A 274 -0.80 5.17 -31.38
CA ALA A 274 -0.41 3.82 -31.01
C ALA A 274 -0.98 3.41 -29.63
N LEU A 275 -0.97 4.32 -28.66
CA LEU A 275 -1.65 4.10 -27.39
C LEU A 275 -3.15 3.87 -27.60
N SER A 276 -3.82 4.75 -28.35
CA SER A 276 -5.27 4.68 -28.56
C SER A 276 -5.71 3.40 -29.26
N GLU A 277 -4.88 2.82 -30.13
CA GLU A 277 -5.17 1.54 -30.80
C GLU A 277 -5.11 0.33 -29.84
N GLY A 278 -4.31 0.44 -28.76
CA GLY A 278 -4.21 -0.58 -27.73
C GLY A 278 -5.28 -0.47 -26.62
N LEU A 279 -6.02 0.63 -26.56
CA LEU A 279 -7.04 0.88 -25.54
C LEU A 279 -8.39 0.25 -25.90
N SER A 280 -9.22 0.02 -24.87
CA SER A 280 -10.62 -0.32 -25.03
C SER A 280 -11.36 0.77 -25.82
N PRO A 281 -12.45 0.42 -26.55
CA PRO A 281 -13.18 1.41 -27.36
C PRO A 281 -13.69 2.61 -26.56
N ASN A 282 -14.05 2.41 -25.28
CA ASN A 282 -14.49 3.49 -24.41
C ASN A 282 -13.33 4.44 -24.06
N ALA A 283 -12.21 3.89 -23.58
CA ALA A 283 -11.02 4.67 -23.23
C ALA A 283 -10.47 5.42 -24.45
N ALA A 284 -10.37 4.75 -25.60
CA ALA A 284 -9.98 5.36 -26.87
C ALA A 284 -10.91 6.53 -27.25
N SER A 285 -12.23 6.38 -27.08
CA SER A 285 -13.20 7.44 -27.35
C SER A 285 -13.04 8.64 -26.42
N VAL A 286 -12.81 8.41 -25.12
CA VAL A 286 -12.56 9.52 -24.17
C VAL A 286 -11.27 10.26 -24.54
N LEU A 287 -10.20 9.54 -24.88
CA LEU A 287 -8.94 10.14 -25.29
C LEU A 287 -9.08 10.94 -26.60
N ALA A 288 -9.85 10.43 -27.57
CA ALA A 288 -10.08 11.10 -28.84
C ALA A 288 -10.87 12.41 -28.70
N ARG A 289 -11.71 12.55 -27.67
CA ARG A 289 -12.47 13.78 -27.38
C ARG A 289 -11.62 14.90 -26.78
N ALA A 290 -10.47 14.57 -26.19
CA ALA A 290 -9.56 15.57 -25.65
C ALA A 290 -8.90 16.37 -26.80
N GLU A 291 -8.95 17.70 -26.69
CA GLU A 291 -8.47 18.62 -27.72
C GLU A 291 -6.95 18.81 -27.61
N GLY A 292 -6.24 18.27 -28.59
CA GLY A 292 -4.79 18.39 -28.66
C GLY A 292 -4.04 17.48 -27.70
N ARG A 293 -2.72 17.56 -27.79
CA ARG A 293 -1.81 16.60 -27.15
C ARG A 293 -1.76 16.73 -25.63
N GLU A 294 -1.70 17.97 -25.14
CA GLU A 294 -1.61 18.24 -23.71
C GLU A 294 -2.83 17.68 -22.96
N GLN A 295 -4.04 17.91 -23.45
CA GLN A 295 -5.27 17.41 -22.82
C GLN A 295 -5.35 15.88 -22.84
N ARG A 296 -4.83 15.25 -23.90
CA ARG A 296 -4.72 13.78 -23.98
C ARG A 296 -3.75 13.24 -22.93
N ILE A 297 -2.57 13.86 -22.80
CA ILE A 297 -1.61 13.51 -21.75
C ILE A 297 -2.21 13.73 -20.36
N GLU A 298 -2.92 14.84 -20.14
CA GLU A 298 -3.60 15.12 -18.87
C GLU A 298 -4.64 14.04 -18.54
N GLN A 299 -5.43 13.61 -19.52
CA GLN A 299 -6.39 12.52 -19.35
C GLN A 299 -5.70 11.19 -19.00
N ILE A 300 -4.58 10.89 -19.64
CA ILE A 300 -3.77 9.69 -19.34
C ILE A 300 -3.21 9.76 -17.92
N SER A 301 -2.65 10.91 -17.53
CA SER A 301 -2.15 11.12 -16.17
C SER A 301 -3.27 10.97 -15.14
N ARG A 302 -4.49 11.46 -15.42
CA ARG A 302 -5.67 11.26 -14.54
C ARG A 302 -6.02 9.79 -14.36
N TRP A 303 -5.98 8.99 -15.42
CA TRP A 303 -6.24 7.55 -15.32
C TRP A 303 -5.17 6.81 -14.52
N LEU A 304 -3.90 7.14 -14.73
CA LEU A 304 -2.80 6.59 -13.92
C LEU A 304 -2.92 6.99 -12.45
N ALA A 305 -3.33 8.22 -12.18
CA ALA A 305 -3.57 8.74 -10.86
C ALA A 305 -4.72 7.99 -10.17
N ALA A 306 -5.86 7.81 -10.86
CA ALA A 306 -6.98 7.00 -10.39
C ALA A 306 -6.57 5.54 -10.07
N ALA A 307 -5.78 4.91 -10.94
CA ALA A 307 -5.26 3.56 -10.70
C ALA A 307 -4.34 3.47 -9.49
N PHE A 308 -3.45 4.45 -9.33
CA PHE A 308 -2.59 4.54 -8.16
C PHE A 308 -3.40 4.75 -6.87
N ALA A 309 -4.36 5.67 -6.89
CA ALA A 309 -5.24 5.93 -5.75
C ALA A 309 -6.08 4.70 -5.40
N SER A 310 -6.61 3.97 -6.38
CA SER A 310 -7.33 2.70 -6.17
C SER A 310 -6.46 1.68 -5.43
N ARG A 311 -5.22 1.46 -5.91
CA ARG A 311 -4.27 0.53 -5.28
C ARG A 311 -3.85 0.96 -3.88
N MET A 312 -3.64 2.26 -3.69
CA MET A 312 -3.35 2.81 -2.36
C MET A 312 -4.53 2.59 -1.42
N ARG A 313 -5.76 2.90 -1.86
CA ARG A 313 -6.99 2.68 -1.08
C ARG A 313 -7.11 1.24 -0.61
N ALA A 314 -6.82 0.27 -1.48
CA ALA A 314 -6.84 -1.16 -1.16
C ALA A 314 -5.72 -1.60 -0.20
N SER A 315 -4.60 -0.87 -0.14
CA SER A 315 -3.43 -1.23 0.67
C SER A 315 -3.32 -0.45 1.99
N LEU A 316 -4.18 0.55 2.24
CA LEU A 316 -4.15 1.34 3.48
C LEU A 316 -4.48 0.49 4.71
N ALA A 317 -3.51 0.39 5.60
CA ALA A 317 -3.67 -0.24 6.90
C ALA A 317 -4.60 0.59 7.79
N PRO A 318 -5.51 -0.03 8.56
CA PRO A 318 -6.40 0.68 9.48
C PRO A 318 -5.66 1.55 10.51
N GLU A 319 -4.47 1.16 10.94
CA GLU A 319 -3.64 1.94 11.86
C GLU A 319 -3.30 3.31 11.30
N VAL A 320 -2.93 3.36 10.02
CA VAL A 320 -2.61 4.61 9.32
C VAL A 320 -3.85 5.51 9.24
N LEU A 321 -5.03 4.90 9.04
CA LEU A 321 -6.30 5.64 9.01
C LEU A 321 -6.70 6.14 10.40
N GLU A 322 -6.45 5.37 11.46
CA GLU A 322 -6.73 5.74 12.84
C GLU A 322 -5.80 6.86 13.34
N GLU A 323 -4.51 6.76 13.05
CA GLU A 323 -3.52 7.83 13.28
C GLU A 323 -3.95 9.10 12.53
N PHE A 324 -4.27 8.99 11.24
CA PHE A 324 -4.77 10.12 10.45
C PHE A 324 -6.04 10.75 11.05
N PHE A 325 -7.01 9.92 11.47
CA PHE A 325 -8.24 10.39 12.10
C PHE A 325 -7.96 11.17 13.39
N ARG A 326 -7.05 10.67 14.22
CA ARG A 326 -6.73 11.26 15.53
C ARG A 326 -5.86 12.50 15.43
N GLU A 327 -4.85 12.49 14.57
CA GLU A 327 -3.79 13.51 14.57
C GLU A 327 -3.98 14.57 13.50
N GLN A 328 -4.61 14.24 12.36
CA GLN A 328 -4.64 15.13 11.20
C GLN A 328 -6.04 15.69 10.88
N LEU A 329 -7.11 15.11 11.41
CA LEU A 329 -8.47 15.62 11.23
C LEU A 329 -8.87 16.62 12.32
N THR A 330 -9.54 17.68 11.87
CA THR A 330 -10.18 18.67 12.74
C THR A 330 -11.37 18.06 13.49
N ASP A 331 -11.78 18.67 14.61
CA ASP A 331 -12.95 18.18 15.37
C ASP A 331 -14.22 18.16 14.51
N ALA A 332 -14.40 19.14 13.63
CA ALA A 332 -15.53 19.20 12.70
C ALA A 332 -15.52 18.04 11.68
N GLU A 333 -14.36 17.74 11.07
CA GLU A 333 -14.23 16.61 10.15
C GLU A 333 -14.48 15.27 10.86
N ARG A 334 -14.01 15.13 12.11
CA ARG A 334 -14.28 13.93 12.93
C ARG A 334 -15.76 13.78 13.25
N GLU A 335 -16.43 14.87 13.63
CA GLU A 335 -17.87 14.87 13.90
C GLU A 335 -18.68 14.48 12.66
N ASP A 336 -18.31 15.00 11.48
CA ASP A 336 -18.96 14.65 10.22
C ASP A 336 -18.80 13.15 9.90
N LEU A 337 -17.61 12.59 10.12
CA LEU A 337 -17.35 11.16 9.96
C LEU A 337 -18.12 10.29 10.97
N ASP A 338 -18.30 10.77 12.19
CA ASP A 338 -19.01 10.03 13.25
C ASP A 338 -20.53 9.96 13.01
N ARG A 339 -21.08 10.79 12.13
CA ARG A 339 -22.48 10.71 11.68
C ARG A 339 -22.73 9.62 10.65
N LEU A 340 -21.67 9.08 10.05
CA LEU A 340 -21.76 8.04 9.02
C LEU A 340 -21.89 6.65 9.65
N SER A 341 -22.39 5.69 8.88
CA SER A 341 -22.32 4.28 9.29
C SER A 341 -20.85 3.84 9.41
N PRO A 342 -20.52 2.80 10.20
CA PRO A 342 -19.13 2.36 10.35
C PRO A 342 -18.41 2.07 9.03
N GLN A 343 -19.13 1.54 8.04
CA GLN A 343 -18.58 1.28 6.71
C GLN A 343 -18.36 2.58 5.93
N ASP A 344 -19.39 3.43 5.85
CA ASP A 344 -19.33 4.70 5.12
C ASP A 344 -18.26 5.63 5.72
N ARG A 345 -18.13 5.63 7.06
CA ARG A 345 -17.07 6.35 7.78
C ARG A 345 -15.69 5.92 7.31
N LEU A 346 -15.45 4.62 7.19
CA LEU A 346 -14.16 4.07 6.81
C LEU A 346 -13.83 4.38 5.34
N GLU A 347 -14.82 4.29 4.46
CA GLU A 347 -14.70 4.69 3.05
C GLU A 347 -14.39 6.19 2.92
N ALA A 348 -15.15 7.04 3.61
CA ALA A 348 -14.92 8.48 3.63
C ALA A 348 -13.56 8.86 4.23
N LEU A 349 -13.11 8.15 5.26
CA LEU A 349 -11.79 8.35 5.89
C LEU A 349 -10.65 8.01 4.93
N ARG A 350 -10.76 6.91 4.17
CA ARG A 350 -9.80 6.56 3.11
C ARG A 350 -9.73 7.65 2.04
N ASP A 351 -10.88 8.19 1.64
CA ASP A 351 -10.95 9.21 0.61
C ASP A 351 -10.36 10.54 1.08
N LEU A 352 -10.64 10.93 2.33
CA LEU A 352 -10.02 12.10 2.97
C LEU A 352 -8.50 11.93 3.09
N TYR A 353 -8.04 10.75 3.52
CA TYR A 353 -6.62 10.43 3.61
C TYR A 353 -5.95 10.60 2.24
N LEU A 354 -6.48 9.98 1.18
CA LEU A 354 -5.91 10.07 -0.16
C LEU A 354 -5.95 11.51 -0.69
N ARG A 355 -7.04 12.24 -0.47
CA ARG A 355 -7.16 13.64 -0.87
C ARG A 355 -6.16 14.55 -0.14
N ARG A 356 -5.80 14.26 1.11
CA ARG A 356 -4.83 15.04 1.91
C ARG A 356 -3.39 14.64 1.59
N ALA A 357 -3.12 13.34 1.46
CA ALA A 357 -1.81 12.78 1.13
C ALA A 357 -1.38 13.15 -0.30
N PHE A 358 -2.36 13.30 -1.20
CA PHE A 358 -2.17 13.76 -2.56
C PHE A 358 -3.00 15.04 -2.74
N PRO A 359 -2.60 16.15 -2.07
CA PRO A 359 -3.36 17.38 -2.08
C PRO A 359 -3.59 17.79 -3.52
N ARG A 360 -4.84 18.14 -3.82
CA ARG A 360 -5.27 18.76 -5.07
C ARG A 360 -4.39 19.98 -5.30
N ASN A 361 -3.29 19.82 -6.01
CA ASN A 361 -2.53 20.93 -6.51
C ASN A 361 -3.49 21.66 -7.44
N ARG A 362 -4.05 22.79 -7.00
CA ARG A 362 -5.00 23.65 -7.72
C ARG A 362 -4.43 24.28 -9.02
N GLY A 363 -3.51 23.59 -9.67
CA GLY A 363 -2.89 23.95 -10.95
C GLY A 363 -1.66 23.12 -11.33
N ARG A 364 -1.41 21.94 -10.72
CA ARG A 364 -0.12 21.25 -10.93
C ARG A 364 -0.05 19.74 -10.65
N GLY A 365 -1.17 19.01 -10.58
CA GLY A 365 -1.14 17.56 -10.32
C GLY A 365 -2.30 16.78 -10.93
N PRO A 366 -2.13 15.46 -11.16
CA PRO A 366 -2.96 14.65 -12.04
C PRO A 366 -4.32 14.20 -11.45
N PHE A 367 -4.81 14.84 -10.39
CA PHE A 367 -6.08 14.47 -9.71
C PHE A 367 -7.13 15.60 -9.76
N GLY A 368 -7.03 16.49 -10.74
CA GLY A 368 -8.07 17.49 -11.02
C GLY A 368 -9.27 16.83 -11.68
N TYR A 369 -10.41 16.79 -10.98
CA TYR A 369 -11.72 16.49 -11.54
C TYR A 369 -12.56 17.76 -11.56
#